data_AF-A0A6A5THX9-F1
#
_entry.id   AF-A0A6A5THX9-F1
#
_cell.length_a   1.000
_cell.length_b   1.000
_cell.length_c   1.000
_cell.angle_alpha   90.00
_cell.angle_beta   90.00
_cell.angle_gamma   90.00
#
_symmetry.space_group_name_H-M   'P 1'
#
loop_
_entity.id
_entity.type
_entity.pdbx_description
1 polymer ?
#
loop_
_entity_poly.entity_id
_entity_poly.type
_entity_poly.pdbx_seq_one_letter_code
_entity_poly.pdbx_strand_id
1 'polypeptide(L)'
;MDVFATLTNYANPPNNVIGSTLFLTYIALALYSTVAITTSLWKQYNTIAIPKTAKNEAKKELQQLQDARRRHIKIYAFLASISFATASYHMSLFLLNSFATWNDKTTADLTLSDLRAEKLKSWMLESTLFESFAKDLVSDGPSAAWTQGAVLGTWFWGVWMGQKVQSRRIPTSQILPYLLLSQTLPITTTISLFLINLHLSAPEISPTPLTFHPATPSPPKKKTSLTLPTILLNTTVFALPSLRHTPYFIPLVLLTRLVLLTPFSARVGLKDAQVVQSIAVSGGFVVAHVYMLRKVSGFGELARGAWRGGEAVRALAWDAGLGVVVHGVLGWGGGV
;
A
#
# COMPACT_ATOMS: atom_id res chain seq x y z
N MET A 1 34.12 7.42 19.29
CA MET A 1 32.90 8.14 18.85
C MET A 1 31.73 7.20 19.01
N ASP A 2 30.68 7.62 19.68
CA ASP A 2 29.48 6.82 19.89
C ASP A 2 28.64 6.79 18.60
N VAL A 3 28.52 5.61 17.99
CA VAL A 3 27.76 5.39 16.74
C VAL A 3 26.31 5.87 16.90
N PHE A 4 25.73 5.73 18.11
CA PHE A 4 24.38 6.18 18.38
C PHE A 4 24.25 7.70 18.37
N ALA A 5 25.23 8.42 18.90
CA ALA A 5 25.22 9.89 18.87
C ALA A 5 25.32 10.41 17.42
N THR A 6 26.15 9.78 16.59
CA THR A 6 26.26 10.12 15.16
C THR A 6 24.95 9.85 14.41
N LEU A 7 24.34 8.68 14.60
CA LEU A 7 23.05 8.35 13.99
C LEU A 7 21.93 9.31 14.43
N THR A 8 21.92 9.68 15.70
CA THR A 8 20.95 10.63 16.25
C THR A 8 21.11 12.01 15.60
N ASN A 9 22.34 12.47 15.37
CA ASN A 9 22.59 13.74 14.69
C ASN A 9 22.08 13.72 13.23
N TYR A 10 22.23 12.62 12.51
CA TYR A 10 21.74 12.48 11.12
C TYR A 10 20.23 12.21 11.00
N ALA A 11 19.57 11.83 12.10
CA ALA A 11 18.15 11.52 12.15
C ALA A 11 17.29 12.70 12.62
N ASN A 12 17.90 13.77 13.15
CA ASN A 12 17.18 14.90 13.74
C ASN A 12 17.57 16.23 13.06
N PRO A 13 16.67 17.23 13.03
CA PRO A 13 17.01 18.58 12.61
C PRO A 13 18.18 19.17 13.42
N PRO A 14 19.00 20.03 12.81
CA PRO A 14 18.89 20.57 11.45
C PRO A 14 19.48 19.66 10.34
N ASN A 15 19.99 18.48 10.70
CA ASN A 15 20.69 17.58 9.79
C ASN A 15 19.92 16.29 9.52
N ASN A 16 18.59 16.36 9.33
CA ASN A 16 17.72 15.20 9.14
C ASN A 16 17.91 14.53 7.75
N VAL A 17 19.12 14.07 7.49
CA VAL A 17 19.52 13.41 6.24
C VAL A 17 18.80 12.07 6.12
N ILE A 18 18.71 11.30 7.21
CA ILE A 18 18.07 9.98 7.17
C ILE A 18 16.58 10.11 6.85
N GLY A 19 15.86 10.99 7.54
CA GLY A 19 14.43 11.22 7.28
C GLY A 19 14.18 11.77 5.88
N SER A 20 15.00 12.72 5.42
CA SER A 20 14.93 13.26 4.05
C SER A 20 15.16 12.19 2.99
N THR A 21 16.22 11.39 3.15
CA THR A 21 16.55 10.30 2.21
C THR A 21 15.45 9.26 2.17
N LEU A 22 14.92 8.84 3.33
CA LEU A 22 13.79 7.91 3.37
C LEU A 22 12.59 8.49 2.62
N PHE A 23 12.21 9.73 2.92
CA PHE A 23 11.08 10.39 2.27
C PHE A 23 11.23 10.48 0.74
N LEU A 24 12.36 10.98 0.25
CA LEU A 24 12.64 11.08 -1.19
C LEU A 24 12.72 9.70 -1.87
N THR A 25 13.30 8.72 -1.19
CA THR A 25 13.36 7.34 -1.69
C THR A 25 11.96 6.76 -1.85
N TYR A 26 11.05 7.01 -0.91
CA TYR A 26 9.65 6.57 -1.02
C TYR A 26 8.96 7.18 -2.24
N ILE A 27 9.14 8.49 -2.49
CA ILE A 27 8.58 9.16 -3.67
C ILE A 27 9.16 8.55 -4.95
N ALA A 28 10.48 8.43 -5.04
CA ALA A 28 11.14 7.89 -6.22
C ALA A 28 10.70 6.44 -6.52
N LEU A 29 10.61 5.59 -5.48
CA LEU A 29 10.14 4.21 -5.61
C LEU A 29 8.66 4.14 -6.03
N ALA A 30 7.81 5.01 -5.50
CA ALA A 30 6.39 5.09 -5.89
C ALA A 30 6.25 5.47 -7.38
N LEU A 31 6.97 6.50 -7.83
CA LEU A 31 6.95 6.95 -9.23
C LEU A 31 7.49 5.87 -10.17
N TYR A 32 8.68 5.32 -9.86
CA TYR A 32 9.28 4.26 -10.63
C TYR A 32 8.35 3.05 -10.76
N SER A 33 7.79 2.58 -9.65
CA SER A 33 6.93 1.39 -9.63
C SER A 33 5.64 1.64 -10.38
N THR A 34 5.02 2.81 -10.24
CA THR A 34 3.81 3.20 -10.98
C THR A 34 4.06 3.21 -12.48
N VAL A 35 5.14 3.85 -12.94
CA VAL A 35 5.52 3.92 -14.37
C VAL A 35 5.86 2.53 -14.90
N ALA A 36 6.62 1.73 -14.16
CA ALA A 36 7.00 0.37 -14.56
C ALA A 36 5.77 -0.54 -14.72
N ILE A 37 4.85 -0.51 -13.74
CA ILE A 37 3.61 -1.29 -13.77
C ILE A 37 2.73 -0.85 -14.93
N THR A 38 2.41 0.43 -15.04
CA THR A 38 1.51 0.96 -16.08
C THR A 38 2.06 0.69 -17.48
N THR A 39 3.36 0.88 -17.71
CA THR A 39 4.01 0.57 -18.99
C THR A 39 3.93 -0.93 -19.31
N SER A 40 4.16 -1.79 -18.32
CA SER A 40 4.05 -3.25 -18.48
C SER A 40 2.62 -3.68 -18.82
N LEU A 41 1.63 -3.17 -18.08
CA LEU A 41 0.21 -3.46 -18.31
C LEU A 41 -0.26 -2.95 -19.67
N TRP A 42 0.18 -1.76 -20.08
CA TRP A 42 -0.14 -1.20 -21.39
C TRP A 42 0.42 -2.06 -22.54
N LYS A 43 1.67 -2.53 -22.42
CA LYS A 43 2.26 -3.47 -23.38
C LYS A 43 1.45 -4.76 -23.45
N GLN A 44 1.13 -5.37 -22.30
CA GLN A 44 0.33 -6.60 -22.23
C GLN A 44 -1.07 -6.41 -22.85
N TYR A 45 -1.72 -5.28 -22.57
CA TYR A 45 -3.04 -4.95 -23.10
C TYR A 45 -3.05 -4.83 -24.63
N ASN A 46 -2.02 -4.20 -25.22
CA ASN A 46 -1.91 -4.04 -26.67
C ASN A 46 -1.52 -5.34 -27.40
N THR A 47 -1.00 -6.34 -26.69
CA THR A 47 -0.65 -7.65 -27.25
C THR A 47 -1.80 -8.66 -27.25
N ILE A 48 -3.00 -8.28 -26.76
CA ILE A 48 -4.17 -9.16 -26.77
C ILE A 48 -4.62 -9.41 -28.22
N ALA A 49 -4.23 -10.54 -28.79
CA ALA A 49 -4.65 -10.99 -30.11
C ALA A 49 -5.92 -11.84 -30.01
N ILE A 50 -6.88 -11.62 -30.92
CA ILE A 50 -8.02 -12.52 -31.09
C ILE A 50 -7.55 -13.72 -31.91
N PRO A 51 -7.67 -14.97 -31.42
CA PRO A 51 -7.28 -16.14 -32.19
C PRO A 51 -8.13 -16.22 -33.46
N LYS A 52 -7.47 -16.11 -34.62
CA LYS A 52 -8.13 -16.11 -35.94
C LYS A 52 -8.68 -17.49 -36.34
N THR A 53 -8.25 -18.55 -35.67
CA THR A 53 -8.47 -19.95 -36.06
C THR A 53 -9.59 -20.67 -35.29
N ALA A 54 -10.27 -20.01 -34.35
CA ALA A 54 -11.36 -20.64 -33.57
C ALA A 54 -12.64 -20.82 -34.41
N LYS A 55 -13.34 -21.96 -34.21
CA LYS A 55 -14.70 -22.20 -34.76
C LYS A 55 -15.66 -21.08 -34.33
N ASN A 56 -16.67 -20.78 -35.16
CA ASN A 56 -17.57 -19.63 -34.97
C ASN A 56 -18.22 -19.54 -33.58
N GLU A 57 -18.65 -20.66 -32.99
CA GLU A 57 -19.28 -20.68 -31.66
C GLU A 57 -18.27 -20.42 -30.53
N ALA A 58 -17.18 -21.19 -30.49
CA ALA A 58 -16.10 -21.00 -29.51
C ALA A 58 -15.47 -19.60 -29.61
N LYS A 59 -15.41 -19.03 -30.82
CA LYS A 59 -14.97 -17.66 -31.06
C LYS A 59 -15.91 -16.64 -30.42
N LYS A 60 -17.23 -16.85 -30.48
CA LYS A 60 -18.23 -15.96 -29.88
C LYS A 60 -18.13 -15.97 -28.35
N GLU A 61 -17.99 -17.15 -27.74
CA GLU A 61 -17.81 -17.28 -26.29
C GLU A 61 -16.51 -16.62 -25.82
N LEU A 62 -15.39 -16.88 -26.51
CA LEU A 62 -14.11 -16.26 -26.20
C LEU A 62 -14.16 -14.73 -26.34
N GLN A 63 -14.85 -14.22 -27.36
CA GLN A 63 -15.03 -12.78 -27.56
C GLN A 63 -15.85 -12.16 -26.40
N GLN A 64 -16.92 -12.82 -25.96
CA GLN A 64 -17.70 -12.36 -24.79
C GLN A 64 -16.85 -12.32 -23.51
N LEU A 65 -16.02 -13.35 -23.28
CA LEU A 65 -15.09 -13.38 -22.14
C LEU A 65 -14.04 -12.26 -22.23
N GLN A 66 -13.49 -12.01 -23.42
CA GLN A 66 -12.55 -10.91 -23.66
C GLN A 66 -13.19 -9.55 -23.44
N ASP A 67 -14.42 -9.34 -23.91
CA ASP A 67 -15.14 -8.08 -23.74
C ASP A 67 -15.49 -7.82 -22.26
N ALA A 68 -15.90 -8.85 -21.53
CA ALA A 68 -16.11 -8.77 -20.08
C ALA A 68 -14.81 -8.39 -19.35
N ARG A 69 -13.67 -9.01 -19.69
CA ARG A 69 -12.37 -8.68 -19.09
C ARG A 69 -11.90 -7.28 -19.44
N ARG A 70 -12.08 -6.83 -20.68
CA ARG A 70 -11.79 -5.44 -21.09
C ARG A 70 -12.60 -4.44 -20.26
N ARG A 71 -13.86 -4.75 -19.96
CA ARG A 71 -14.69 -3.95 -19.07
C ARG A 71 -14.12 -3.88 -17.66
N HIS A 72 -13.76 -5.02 -17.06
CA HIS A 72 -13.15 -5.06 -15.72
C HIS A 72 -11.81 -4.31 -15.67
N ILE A 73 -10.95 -4.47 -16.68
CA ILE A 73 -9.70 -3.74 -16.79
C ILE A 73 -9.95 -2.22 -16.78
N LYS A 74 -10.94 -1.73 -17.54
CA LYS A 74 -11.31 -0.31 -17.54
C LYS A 74 -11.80 0.16 -16.17
N ILE A 75 -12.62 -0.64 -15.48
CA ILE A 75 -13.12 -0.32 -14.13
C ILE A 75 -11.95 -0.23 -13.15
N TYR A 76 -11.06 -1.21 -13.12
CA TYR A 76 -9.90 -1.19 -12.21
C TYR A 76 -8.91 -0.08 -12.57
N ALA A 77 -8.71 0.23 -13.85
CA ALA A 77 -7.88 1.36 -14.26
C ALA A 77 -8.46 2.68 -13.76
N PHE A 78 -9.78 2.86 -13.89
CA PHE A 78 -10.47 4.03 -13.36
C PHE A 78 -10.36 4.14 -11.83
N LEU A 79 -10.58 3.05 -11.09
CA LEU A 79 -10.42 3.02 -9.64
C LEU A 79 -8.96 3.29 -9.21
N ALA A 80 -7.98 2.74 -9.93
CA ALA A 80 -6.57 3.02 -9.69
C ALA A 80 -6.24 4.50 -9.92
N SER A 81 -6.78 5.11 -10.98
CA SER A 81 -6.60 6.53 -11.27
C SER A 81 -7.21 7.44 -10.19
N ILE A 82 -8.43 7.14 -9.72
CA ILE A 82 -9.06 7.89 -8.61
C ILE A 82 -8.20 7.75 -7.36
N SER A 83 -7.86 6.52 -6.97
CA SER A 83 -7.05 6.24 -5.78
C SER A 83 -5.70 6.98 -5.83
N PHE A 84 -5.01 6.92 -6.97
CA PHE A 84 -3.76 7.64 -7.18
C PHE A 84 -3.92 9.17 -7.12
N ALA A 85 -4.96 9.72 -7.74
CA ALA A 85 -5.23 11.16 -7.75
C ALA A 85 -5.55 11.68 -6.35
N THR A 86 -6.43 10.99 -5.61
CA THR A 86 -6.79 11.33 -4.23
C THR A 86 -5.56 11.28 -3.32
N ALA A 87 -4.75 10.24 -3.44
CA ALA A 87 -3.50 10.12 -2.68
C ALA A 87 -2.54 11.28 -2.99
N SER A 88 -2.33 11.56 -4.27
CA SER A 88 -1.42 12.60 -4.73
C SER A 88 -1.87 13.98 -4.26
N TYR A 89 -3.18 14.25 -4.29
CA TYR A 89 -3.78 15.49 -3.80
C TYR A 89 -3.48 15.70 -2.30
N HIS A 90 -3.83 14.73 -1.45
CA HIS A 90 -3.63 14.84 -0.01
C HIS A 90 -2.14 14.87 0.39
N MET A 91 -1.29 14.08 -0.27
CA MET A 91 0.15 14.12 -0.02
C MET A 91 0.77 15.45 -0.44
N SER A 92 0.34 16.03 -1.56
CA SER A 92 0.82 17.35 -1.99
C SER A 92 0.38 18.44 -1.01
N LEU A 93 -0.87 18.40 -0.54
CA LEU A 93 -1.38 19.34 0.44
C LEU A 93 -0.64 19.22 1.79
N PHE A 94 -0.34 18.00 2.23
CA PHE A 94 0.53 17.76 3.39
C PHE A 94 1.90 18.42 3.23
N LEU A 95 2.54 18.26 2.07
CA LEU A 95 3.85 18.85 1.79
C LEU A 95 3.81 20.38 1.78
N LEU A 96 2.79 20.97 1.14
CA LEU A 96 2.59 22.41 1.11
C LEU A 96 2.39 22.97 2.53
N ASN A 97 1.54 22.33 3.34
CA ASN A 97 1.30 22.75 4.72
C ASN A 97 2.56 22.63 5.59
N SER A 98 3.32 21.54 5.42
CA SER A 98 4.60 21.34 6.11
C SER A 98 5.62 22.41 5.73
N PHE A 99 5.73 22.73 4.44
CA PHE A 99 6.63 23.78 3.94
C PHE A 99 6.23 25.17 4.47
N ALA A 100 4.94 25.52 4.39
CA ALA A 100 4.44 26.79 4.92
C ALA A 100 4.73 26.93 6.42
N THR A 101 4.43 25.89 7.21
CA THR A 101 4.68 25.88 8.66
C THR A 101 6.17 26.00 9.01
N TRP A 102 7.06 25.42 8.21
CA TRP A 102 8.50 25.60 8.39
C TRP A 102 8.92 27.03 8.04
N ASN A 103 8.44 27.57 6.92
CA ASN A 103 8.83 28.90 6.47
C ASN A 103 8.34 30.02 7.41
N ASP A 104 7.13 29.93 7.95
CA ASP A 104 6.59 30.91 8.91
C ASP A 104 7.48 31.07 10.15
N LYS A 105 8.17 29.99 10.55
CA LYS A 105 9.12 30.02 11.67
C LYS A 105 10.45 30.71 11.31
N THR A 106 10.72 30.90 10.03
CA THR A 106 11.99 31.44 9.51
C THR A 106 11.92 32.95 9.24
N THR A 107 10.82 33.64 9.61
CA THR A 107 10.64 35.12 9.58
C THR A 107 10.79 35.81 8.20
N ALA A 108 10.88 35.07 7.09
CA ALA A 108 11.04 35.64 5.76
C ALA A 108 9.70 35.67 5.00
N ASP A 109 9.26 36.87 4.61
CA ASP A 109 8.09 37.12 3.75
C ASP A 109 8.11 36.22 2.51
N LEU A 110 7.01 35.49 2.28
CA LEU A 110 6.88 34.53 1.18
C LEU A 110 6.39 35.21 -0.10
N THR A 111 7.20 35.09 -1.16
CA THR A 111 6.67 35.03 -2.52
C THR A 111 6.93 33.64 -3.10
N LEU A 112 5.92 33.02 -3.74
CA LEU A 112 6.05 31.72 -4.42
C LEU A 112 7.16 31.71 -5.49
N SER A 113 7.53 32.90 -5.99
CA SER A 113 8.66 33.14 -6.89
C SER A 113 10.03 32.86 -6.26
N ASP A 114 10.14 32.74 -4.94
CA ASP A 114 11.41 32.50 -4.22
C ASP A 114 11.65 31.03 -3.82
N LEU A 115 10.93 30.07 -4.41
CA LEU A 115 11.18 28.63 -4.26
C LEU A 115 12.50 28.22 -4.93
N ARG A 116 13.62 28.59 -4.30
CA ARG A 116 14.96 28.16 -4.70
C ARG A 116 15.24 26.74 -4.19
N ALA A 117 15.99 25.96 -4.95
CA ALA A 117 16.40 24.59 -4.57
C ALA A 117 17.08 24.54 -3.18
N GLU A 118 17.79 25.60 -2.79
CA GLU A 118 18.41 25.75 -1.48
C GLU A 118 17.40 25.83 -0.33
N LYS A 119 16.29 26.57 -0.51
CA LYS A 119 15.19 26.61 0.48
C LYS A 119 14.52 25.26 0.61
N LEU A 120 14.28 24.57 -0.51
CA LEU A 120 13.71 23.22 -0.49
C LEU A 120 14.63 22.23 0.22
N LYS A 121 15.95 22.30 -0.05
CA LYS A 121 16.95 21.49 0.64
C LYS A 121 16.97 21.78 2.14
N SER A 122 16.95 23.05 2.53
CA SER A 122 16.95 23.45 3.94
C SER A 122 15.69 22.97 4.65
N TRP A 123 14.51 23.16 4.04
CA TRP A 123 13.25 22.61 4.55
C TRP A 123 13.30 21.10 4.75
N MET A 124 13.81 20.33 3.79
CA MET A 124 13.91 18.88 3.95
C MET A 124 14.81 18.49 5.12
N LEU A 125 15.99 19.12 5.25
CA LEU A 125 16.97 18.79 6.29
C LEU A 125 16.57 19.28 7.69
N GLU A 126 15.88 20.42 7.78
CA GLU A 126 15.48 21.04 9.03
C GLU A 126 14.09 20.61 9.50
N SER A 127 13.27 20.02 8.62
CA SER A 127 11.97 19.47 9.01
C SER A 127 12.07 18.01 9.45
N THR A 128 11.19 17.61 10.36
CA THR A 128 10.97 16.20 10.71
C THR A 128 9.89 15.59 9.82
N LEU A 129 9.91 15.83 8.50
CA LEU A 129 8.80 15.53 7.60
C LEU A 129 8.24 14.10 7.73
N PHE A 130 9.14 13.10 7.68
CA PHE A 130 8.76 11.68 7.81
C PHE A 130 8.16 11.36 9.18
N GLU A 131 8.76 11.86 10.26
CA GLU A 131 8.29 11.63 11.62
C GLU A 131 6.99 12.37 11.91
N SER A 132 6.86 13.61 11.45
CA SER A 132 5.64 14.41 11.55
C SER A 132 4.49 13.76 10.80
N PHE A 133 4.74 13.25 9.60
CA PHE A 133 3.75 12.46 8.85
C PHE A 133 3.31 11.22 9.64
N ALA A 134 4.27 10.44 10.15
CA ALA A 134 3.97 9.25 10.92
C ALA A 134 3.21 9.57 12.22
N LYS A 135 3.58 10.65 12.92
CA LYS A 135 2.89 11.11 14.14
C LYS A 135 1.48 11.60 13.83
N ASP A 136 1.26 12.28 12.71
CA ASP A 136 -0.06 12.76 12.27
C ASP A 136 -1.06 11.60 12.13
N LEU A 137 -0.59 10.45 11.60
CA LEU A 137 -1.36 9.23 11.47
C LEU A 137 -1.86 8.64 12.82
N VAL A 138 -1.23 9.00 13.93
CA VAL A 138 -1.60 8.51 15.29
C VAL A 138 -1.75 9.65 16.30
N SER A 139 -2.08 10.85 15.80
CA SER A 139 -2.16 12.09 16.57
C SER A 139 -3.36 12.11 17.52
N ASP A 140 -4.43 11.40 17.19
CA ASP A 140 -5.62 11.23 18.01
C ASP A 140 -6.23 9.82 17.86
N GLY A 141 -7.26 9.53 18.66
CA GLY A 141 -7.96 8.25 18.65
C GLY A 141 -8.55 7.89 17.27
N PRO A 142 -9.36 8.77 16.64
CA PRO A 142 -9.87 8.55 15.29
C PRO A 142 -8.78 8.29 14.24
N SER A 143 -7.71 9.08 14.24
CA SER A 143 -6.58 8.97 13.32
C SER A 143 -5.87 7.64 13.48
N ALA A 144 -5.60 7.25 14.73
CA ALA A 144 -5.03 5.94 15.05
C ALA A 144 -5.93 4.78 14.57
N ALA A 145 -7.26 4.91 14.72
CA ALA A 145 -8.22 3.92 14.25
C ALA A 145 -8.18 3.73 12.73
N TRP A 146 -8.18 4.84 11.98
CA TRP A 146 -8.09 4.82 10.52
C TRP A 146 -6.75 4.27 10.04
N THR A 147 -5.66 4.66 10.68
CA THR A 147 -4.33 4.13 10.38
C THR A 147 -4.26 2.64 10.62
N GLN A 148 -4.78 2.15 11.75
CA GLN A 148 -4.86 0.71 12.01
C GLN A 148 -5.72 -0.01 10.98
N GLY A 149 -6.90 0.53 10.66
CA GLY A 149 -7.78 -0.01 9.64
C GLY A 149 -7.09 -0.12 8.28
N ALA A 150 -6.39 0.94 7.85
CA ALA A 150 -5.66 0.97 6.59
C ALA A 150 -4.48 -0.01 6.56
N VAL A 151 -3.70 -0.11 7.64
CA VAL A 151 -2.58 -1.07 7.75
C VAL A 151 -3.10 -2.51 7.71
N LEU A 152 -4.21 -2.80 8.41
CA LEU A 152 -4.82 -4.14 8.37
C LEU A 152 -5.46 -4.46 7.01
N GLY A 153 -6.12 -3.49 6.39
CA GLY A 153 -6.59 -3.62 5.00
C GLY A 153 -5.43 -3.94 4.05
N THR A 154 -4.32 -3.22 4.21
CA THR A 154 -3.07 -3.46 3.45
C THR A 154 -2.54 -4.87 3.69
N TRP A 155 -2.53 -5.34 4.94
CA TRP A 155 -2.14 -6.70 5.29
C TRP A 155 -3.00 -7.75 4.59
N PHE A 156 -4.33 -7.62 4.62
CA PHE A 156 -5.23 -8.58 3.99
C PHE A 156 -5.08 -8.62 2.47
N TRP A 157 -4.99 -7.46 1.82
CA TRP A 157 -4.69 -7.39 0.41
C TRP A 157 -3.33 -8.01 0.08
N GLY A 158 -2.31 -7.76 0.91
CA GLY A 158 -0.98 -8.38 0.77
C GLY A 158 -1.02 -9.90 0.87
N VAL A 159 -1.77 -10.45 1.83
CA VAL A 159 -1.99 -11.90 1.98
C VAL A 159 -2.68 -12.47 0.74
N TRP A 160 -3.77 -11.84 0.29
CA TRP A 160 -4.51 -12.27 -0.90
C TRP A 160 -3.64 -12.21 -2.17
N MET A 161 -2.89 -11.12 -2.37
CA MET A 161 -1.94 -10.99 -3.48
C MET A 161 -0.88 -12.09 -3.40
N GLY A 162 -0.30 -12.33 -2.22
CA GLY A 162 0.67 -13.40 -1.99
C GLY A 162 0.12 -14.78 -2.35
N GLN A 163 -1.14 -15.07 -2.02
CA GLN A 163 -1.82 -16.31 -2.42
C GLN A 163 -1.93 -16.42 -3.93
N LYS A 164 -2.35 -15.36 -4.62
CA LYS A 164 -2.47 -15.33 -6.09
C LYS A 164 -1.12 -15.47 -6.80
N VAL A 165 -0.07 -14.84 -6.26
CA VAL A 165 1.30 -14.99 -6.75
C VAL A 165 1.78 -16.43 -6.63
N GLN A 166 1.55 -17.07 -5.48
CA GLN A 166 1.94 -18.48 -5.26
C GLN A 166 1.13 -19.44 -6.13
N SER A 167 -0.19 -19.25 -6.25
CA SER A 167 -1.05 -20.14 -7.02
C SER A 167 -0.82 -20.06 -8.52
N ARG A 168 -0.59 -18.85 -9.05
CA ARG A 168 -0.29 -18.62 -10.48
C ARG A 168 1.19 -18.66 -10.82
N ARG A 169 2.07 -18.89 -9.83
CA ARG A 169 3.55 -18.93 -9.98
C ARG A 169 4.11 -17.69 -10.71
N ILE A 170 3.60 -16.51 -10.36
CA ILE A 170 4.03 -15.26 -11.00
C ILE A 170 5.50 -14.98 -10.63
N PRO A 171 6.38 -14.71 -11.60
CA PRO A 171 7.80 -14.50 -11.33
C PRO A 171 8.03 -13.27 -10.44
N THR A 172 9.03 -13.35 -9.55
CA THR A 172 9.36 -12.28 -8.60
C THR A 172 9.67 -10.96 -9.28
N SER A 173 10.30 -10.97 -10.46
CA SER A 173 10.59 -9.75 -11.23
C SER A 173 9.34 -9.00 -11.67
N GLN A 174 8.25 -9.70 -11.97
CA GLN A 174 6.97 -9.09 -12.33
C GLN A 174 6.22 -8.57 -11.10
N ILE A 175 6.40 -9.20 -9.93
CA ILE A 175 5.72 -8.83 -8.68
C ILE A 175 6.44 -7.71 -7.92
N LEU A 176 7.77 -7.62 -8.04
CA LEU A 176 8.58 -6.65 -7.29
C LEU A 176 8.06 -5.20 -7.39
N PRO A 177 7.68 -4.66 -8.56
CA PRO A 177 7.11 -3.32 -8.64
C PRO A 177 5.82 -3.17 -7.82
N TYR A 178 4.95 -4.18 -7.79
CA TYR A 178 3.73 -4.15 -6.98
C TYR A 178 4.05 -4.20 -5.49
N LEU A 179 5.10 -4.94 -5.09
CA LEU A 179 5.56 -4.94 -3.70
C LEU A 179 6.05 -3.57 -3.28
N LEU A 180 6.93 -2.96 -4.09
CA LEU A 180 7.46 -1.63 -3.83
C LEU A 180 6.33 -0.60 -3.77
N LEU A 181 5.37 -0.68 -4.68
CA LEU A 181 4.19 0.21 -4.68
C LEU A 181 3.33 0.02 -3.43
N SER A 182 3.11 -1.22 -2.97
CA SER A 182 2.33 -1.52 -1.76
C SER A 182 2.94 -0.96 -0.47
N GLN A 183 4.25 -0.68 -0.48
CA GLN A 183 4.94 -0.11 0.68
C GLN A 183 4.86 1.42 0.71
N THR A 184 4.68 2.07 -0.44
CA THR A 184 4.81 3.53 -0.59
C THR A 184 3.49 4.23 -0.86
N LEU A 185 2.58 3.61 -1.63
CA LEU A 185 1.30 4.17 -2.01
C LEU A 185 0.13 3.51 -1.28
N PRO A 186 -1.07 4.12 -1.36
CA PRO A 186 -2.27 3.49 -0.85
C PRO A 186 -2.53 2.13 -1.51
N ILE A 187 -3.01 1.18 -0.73
CA ILE A 187 -3.09 -0.22 -1.18
C ILE A 187 -4.07 -0.38 -2.33
N THR A 188 -5.11 0.46 -2.40
CA THR A 188 -6.16 0.37 -3.43
C THR A 188 -5.63 0.60 -4.84
N THR A 189 -4.68 1.53 -5.00
CA THR A 189 -4.00 1.73 -6.28
C THR A 189 -3.24 0.47 -6.68
N THR A 190 -2.47 -0.09 -5.75
CA THR A 190 -1.65 -1.28 -6.01
C THR A 190 -2.49 -2.50 -6.36
N ILE A 191 -3.53 -2.79 -5.58
CA ILE A 191 -4.40 -3.94 -5.81
C ILE A 191 -5.19 -3.80 -7.12
N SER A 192 -5.65 -2.61 -7.47
CA SER A 192 -6.37 -2.37 -8.74
C SER A 192 -5.46 -2.66 -9.94
N LEU A 193 -4.22 -2.16 -9.91
CA LEU A 193 -3.24 -2.46 -10.96
C LEU A 193 -2.87 -3.96 -11.00
N PHE A 194 -2.78 -4.60 -9.83
CA PHE A 194 -2.52 -6.03 -9.75
C PHE A 194 -3.69 -6.87 -10.29
N LEU A 195 -4.94 -6.47 -10.07
CA LEU A 195 -6.12 -7.10 -10.65
C LEU A 195 -6.12 -6.99 -12.18
N ILE A 196 -5.71 -5.85 -12.74
CA ILE A 196 -5.50 -5.72 -14.19
C ILE A 196 -4.45 -6.73 -14.66
N ASN A 197 -3.32 -6.85 -13.97
CA ASN A 197 -2.29 -7.85 -14.30
C ASN A 197 -2.85 -9.28 -14.32
N LEU A 198 -3.67 -9.63 -13.33
CA LEU A 198 -4.27 -10.96 -13.26
C LEU A 198 -5.29 -11.23 -14.37
N HIS A 199 -6.03 -10.20 -14.83
CA HIS A 199 -6.91 -10.32 -15.99
C HIS A 199 -6.13 -10.47 -17.30
N LEU A 200 -5.03 -9.74 -17.46
CA LEU A 200 -4.16 -9.82 -18.63
C LEU A 200 -3.37 -11.13 -18.69
N SER A 201 -2.99 -11.67 -17.54
CA SER A 201 -2.24 -12.94 -17.41
C SER A 201 -3.15 -14.18 -17.41
N ALA A 202 -4.43 -14.05 -17.76
CA ALA A 202 -5.34 -15.18 -17.77
C ALA A 202 -4.99 -16.15 -18.93
N PRO A 203 -4.99 -17.48 -18.71
CA PRO A 203 -4.54 -18.47 -19.71
C PRO A 203 -5.27 -18.39 -21.06
N GLU A 204 -6.56 -18.04 -21.03
CA GLU A 204 -7.41 -17.94 -22.22
C GLU A 204 -7.03 -16.77 -23.14
N ILE A 205 -6.30 -15.78 -22.61
CA ILE A 205 -5.91 -14.56 -23.34
C ILE A 205 -4.44 -14.59 -23.74
N SER A 206 -3.59 -15.30 -22.96
CA SER A 206 -2.17 -15.36 -23.24
C SER A 206 -1.92 -16.06 -24.58
N PRO A 207 -1.35 -15.38 -25.59
CA PRO A 207 -1.07 -15.97 -26.90
C PRO A 207 0.02 -17.05 -26.82
N THR A 208 0.82 -17.02 -25.76
CA THR A 208 1.81 -18.05 -25.47
C THR A 208 1.20 -19.00 -24.43
N PRO A 209 0.95 -20.28 -24.77
CA PRO A 209 0.65 -21.28 -23.77
C PRO A 209 1.83 -21.27 -22.79
N LEU A 210 1.57 -20.98 -21.52
CA LEU A 210 2.60 -21.08 -20.49
C LEU A 210 3.10 -22.52 -20.54
N THR A 211 4.34 -22.72 -20.99
CA THR A 211 5.00 -24.01 -20.94
C THR A 211 5.16 -24.33 -19.47
N PHE A 212 4.16 -24.99 -18.89
CA PHE A 212 4.22 -25.52 -17.53
C PHE A 212 5.23 -26.66 -17.58
N HIS A 213 6.51 -26.33 -17.46
CA HIS A 213 7.50 -27.34 -17.14
C HIS A 213 7.04 -28.00 -15.84
N PRO A 214 6.83 -29.32 -15.83
CA PRO A 214 6.48 -30.03 -14.60
C PRO A 214 7.55 -29.70 -13.58
N ALA A 215 7.16 -28.97 -12.53
CA ALA A 215 8.10 -28.54 -11.52
C ALA A 215 8.68 -29.78 -10.88
N THR A 216 10.00 -29.95 -10.98
CA THR A 216 10.73 -31.00 -10.26
C THR A 216 10.27 -30.95 -8.80
N PRO A 217 9.82 -32.06 -8.21
CA PRO A 217 9.29 -32.07 -6.85
C PRO A 217 10.38 -31.62 -5.87
N SER A 218 10.37 -30.34 -5.53
CA SER A 218 11.26 -29.79 -4.52
C SER A 218 10.82 -30.32 -3.15
N PRO A 219 11.75 -30.73 -2.28
CA PRO A 219 11.41 -31.25 -0.97
C PRO A 219 10.54 -30.26 -0.18
N PRO A 220 9.58 -30.73 0.63
CA PRO A 220 8.67 -29.87 1.37
C PRO A 220 9.45 -29.02 2.36
N LYS A 221 9.64 -27.74 2.04
CA LYS A 221 10.21 -26.76 2.98
C LYS A 221 9.17 -26.43 4.05
N LYS A 222 9.53 -26.56 5.33
CA LYS A 222 8.68 -26.14 6.45
C LYS A 222 8.41 -24.64 6.31
N LYS A 223 7.13 -24.27 6.15
CA LYS A 223 6.69 -22.87 6.07
C LYS A 223 6.27 -22.37 7.45
N THR A 224 6.65 -21.14 7.80
CA THR A 224 6.24 -20.47 9.03
C THR A 224 4.74 -20.12 8.98
N SER A 225 4.05 -20.16 10.13
CA SER A 225 2.64 -19.79 10.19
C SER A 225 2.42 -18.29 9.96
N LEU A 226 1.37 -17.92 9.22
CA LEU A 226 0.94 -16.54 9.00
C LEU A 226 0.44 -15.85 10.29
N THR A 227 0.07 -16.64 11.30
CA THR A 227 -0.41 -16.16 12.59
C THR A 227 0.64 -15.29 13.31
N LEU A 228 1.91 -15.69 13.27
CA LEU A 228 2.99 -14.96 13.96
C LEU A 228 3.19 -13.54 13.41
N PRO A 229 3.41 -13.31 12.10
CA PRO A 229 3.50 -11.95 11.58
C PRO A 229 2.19 -11.17 11.76
N THR A 230 1.02 -11.84 11.79
CA THR A 230 -0.26 -11.18 12.08
C THR A 230 -0.31 -10.63 13.51
N ILE A 231 0.06 -11.44 14.50
CA ILE A 231 0.12 -11.01 15.91
C ILE A 231 1.13 -9.87 16.07
N LEU A 232 2.32 -10.01 15.46
CA LEU A 232 3.36 -8.99 15.50
C LEU A 232 2.89 -7.67 14.89
N LEU A 233 2.21 -7.71 13.74
CA LEU A 233 1.65 -6.52 13.09
C LEU A 233 0.62 -5.85 13.99
N ASN A 234 -0.37 -6.60 14.47
CA ASN A 234 -1.46 -6.05 15.28
C ASN A 234 -0.96 -5.45 16.59
N THR A 235 -0.06 -6.13 17.29
CA THR A 235 0.53 -5.63 18.54
C THR A 235 1.36 -4.36 18.32
N THR A 236 2.15 -4.33 17.24
CA THR A 236 2.96 -3.16 16.88
C THR A 236 2.06 -1.96 16.56
N VAL A 237 1.07 -2.15 15.69
CA VAL A 237 0.14 -1.08 15.28
C VAL A 237 -0.66 -0.56 16.49
N PHE A 238 -1.10 -1.46 17.37
CA PHE A 238 -1.81 -1.08 18.59
C PHE A 238 -0.93 -0.24 19.56
N ALA A 239 0.37 -0.50 19.61
CA ALA A 239 1.30 0.22 20.48
C ALA A 239 1.70 1.61 19.93
N LEU A 240 1.61 1.85 18.61
CA LEU A 240 2.08 3.07 17.95
C LEU A 240 1.54 4.37 18.57
N PRO A 241 0.23 4.54 18.86
CA PRO A 241 -0.27 5.80 19.40
C PRO A 241 0.31 6.13 20.78
N SER A 242 0.48 5.12 21.63
CA SER A 242 1.03 5.29 22.99
C SER A 242 2.52 5.60 22.96
N LEU A 243 3.24 5.12 21.95
CA LEU A 243 4.69 5.26 21.82
C LEU A 243 5.11 6.44 20.93
N ARG A 244 4.17 7.25 20.42
CA ARG A 244 4.44 8.32 19.44
C ARG A 244 5.46 9.38 19.86
N HIS A 245 5.65 9.60 21.17
CA HIS A 245 6.62 10.55 21.71
C HIS A 245 7.94 9.90 22.15
N THR A 246 8.09 8.60 21.91
CA THR A 246 9.28 7.82 22.30
C THR A 246 10.21 7.60 21.11
N PRO A 247 11.51 7.36 21.32
CA PRO A 247 12.45 7.06 20.24
C PRO A 247 12.13 5.73 19.51
N TYR A 248 11.26 4.88 20.07
CA TYR A 248 10.85 3.62 19.47
C TYR A 248 9.77 3.77 18.40
N PHE A 249 9.14 4.94 18.28
CA PHE A 249 8.03 5.16 17.35
C PHE A 249 8.40 4.85 15.90
N ILE A 250 9.45 5.48 15.38
CA ILE A 250 9.88 5.31 13.98
C ILE A 250 10.36 3.88 13.69
N PRO A 251 11.22 3.26 14.53
CA PRO A 251 11.55 1.84 14.38
C PRO A 251 10.31 0.93 14.30
N LEU A 252 9.28 1.16 15.12
CA LEU A 252 8.05 0.38 15.07
C LEU A 252 7.26 0.62 13.78
N VAL A 253 7.19 1.87 13.30
CA VAL A 253 6.58 2.16 11.98
C VAL A 253 7.30 1.40 10.87
N LEU A 254 8.64 1.39 10.86
CA LEU A 254 9.42 0.63 9.88
C LEU A 254 9.21 -0.88 10.03
N LEU A 255 9.11 -1.39 11.26
CA LEU A 255 8.79 -2.78 11.53
C LEU A 255 7.44 -3.17 10.91
N THR A 256 6.40 -2.32 11.02
CA THR A 256 5.12 -2.61 10.36
C THR A 256 5.27 -2.81 8.86
N ARG A 257 6.08 -1.96 8.19
CA ARG A 257 6.36 -2.07 6.75
C ARG A 257 7.08 -3.38 6.42
N LEU A 258 8.08 -3.76 7.19
CA LEU A 258 8.78 -5.03 7.02
C LEU A 258 7.85 -6.23 7.19
N VAL A 259 6.95 -6.19 8.18
CA VAL A 259 5.97 -7.25 8.41
C VAL A 259 4.99 -7.35 7.24
N LEU A 260 4.55 -6.24 6.65
CA LEU A 260 3.67 -6.22 5.48
C LEU A 260 4.26 -6.93 4.23
N LEU A 261 5.59 -7.07 4.15
CA LEU A 261 6.25 -7.81 3.07
C LEU A 261 6.25 -9.34 3.26
N THR A 262 5.94 -9.82 4.47
CA THR A 262 6.05 -11.25 4.81
C THR A 262 5.22 -12.20 3.95
N PRO A 263 4.00 -11.86 3.45
CA PRO A 263 3.22 -12.75 2.58
C PRO A 263 3.94 -13.10 1.27
N PHE A 264 4.88 -12.26 0.83
CA PHE A 264 5.63 -12.42 -0.42
C PHE A 264 6.97 -13.13 -0.25
N SER A 265 7.39 -13.40 0.98
CA SER A 265 8.70 -14.01 1.29
C SER A 265 8.85 -15.48 0.85
N ALA A 266 7.77 -16.13 0.39
CA ALA A 266 7.66 -17.58 0.17
C ALA A 266 7.93 -18.48 1.40
N ARG A 267 8.39 -17.90 2.52
CA ARG A 267 8.67 -18.58 3.80
C ARG A 267 7.41 -18.76 4.65
N VAL A 268 6.38 -17.95 4.41
CA VAL A 268 5.11 -18.00 5.15
C VAL A 268 4.10 -18.89 4.41
N GLY A 269 3.43 -19.75 5.17
CA GLY A 269 2.32 -20.56 4.68
C GLY A 269 1.07 -19.70 4.50
N LEU A 270 0.47 -19.74 3.32
CA LEU A 270 -0.78 -19.02 3.01
C LEU A 270 -1.95 -20.00 2.82
N LYS A 271 -2.01 -21.03 3.68
CA LYS A 271 -3.13 -21.99 3.67
C LYS A 271 -4.39 -21.30 4.17
N ASP A 272 -5.55 -21.68 3.63
CA ASP A 272 -6.83 -21.04 3.95
C ASP A 272 -7.13 -21.03 5.46
N ALA A 273 -6.87 -22.15 6.15
CA ALA A 273 -7.03 -22.21 7.61
C ALA A 273 -6.17 -21.18 8.37
N GLN A 274 -4.94 -20.92 7.90
CA GLN A 274 -4.06 -19.91 8.52
C GLN A 274 -4.53 -18.48 8.18
N VAL A 275 -5.06 -18.27 6.97
CA VAL A 275 -5.63 -16.98 6.57
C VAL A 275 -6.87 -16.67 7.39
N VAL A 276 -7.79 -17.62 7.56
CA VAL A 276 -8.98 -17.47 8.42
C VAL A 276 -8.58 -17.19 9.87
N GLN A 277 -7.57 -17.90 10.39
CA GLN A 277 -7.04 -17.63 11.73
C GLN A 277 -6.47 -16.22 11.84
N SER A 278 -5.68 -15.76 10.86
CA SER A 278 -5.14 -14.40 10.81
C SER A 278 -6.24 -13.33 10.73
N ILE A 279 -7.31 -13.58 9.97
CA ILE A 279 -8.49 -12.71 9.91
C ILE A 279 -9.16 -12.63 11.29
N ALA A 280 -9.37 -13.76 11.95
CA ALA A 280 -9.97 -13.81 13.28
C ALA A 280 -9.13 -13.05 14.32
N VAL A 281 -7.80 -13.24 14.32
CA VAL A 281 -6.87 -12.53 15.21
C VAL A 281 -6.96 -11.02 14.97
N SER A 282 -6.78 -10.56 13.74
CA SER A 282 -6.87 -9.13 13.41
C SER A 282 -8.25 -8.55 13.72
N GLY A 283 -9.32 -9.30 13.46
CA GLY A 283 -10.69 -8.92 13.81
C GLY A 283 -10.86 -8.70 15.31
N GLY A 284 -10.29 -9.59 16.14
CA GLY A 284 -10.26 -9.41 17.59
C GLY A 284 -9.55 -8.13 18.04
N PHE A 285 -8.40 -7.81 17.44
CA PHE A 285 -7.68 -6.56 17.71
C PHE A 285 -8.45 -5.31 17.27
N VAL A 286 -9.11 -5.35 16.10
CA VAL A 286 -9.96 -4.25 15.64
C VAL A 286 -11.13 -4.04 16.59
N VAL A 287 -11.83 -5.10 16.99
CA VAL A 287 -12.96 -5.01 17.93
C VAL A 287 -12.48 -4.48 19.28
N ALA A 288 -11.36 -4.97 19.81
CA ALA A 288 -10.78 -4.48 21.06
C ALA A 288 -10.44 -2.98 20.96
N HIS A 289 -9.85 -2.54 19.85
CA HIS A 289 -9.50 -1.14 19.63
C HIS A 289 -10.74 -0.25 19.49
N VAL A 290 -11.73 -0.65 18.70
CA VAL A 290 -13.00 0.07 18.57
C VAL A 290 -13.72 0.15 19.91
N TYR A 291 -13.69 -0.91 20.72
CA TYR A 291 -14.28 -0.90 22.06
C TYR A 291 -13.56 0.08 22.99
N MET A 292 -12.23 0.11 22.97
CA MET A 292 -11.43 1.09 23.73
C MET A 292 -11.71 2.52 23.27
N LEU A 293 -11.83 2.75 21.96
CA LEU A 293 -12.16 4.05 21.39
C LEU A 293 -13.58 4.47 21.72
N ARG A 294 -14.56 3.57 21.78
CA ARG A 294 -15.96 3.92 22.11
C ARG A 294 -16.08 4.60 23.48
N LYS A 295 -15.16 4.33 24.40
CA LYS A 295 -15.11 5.01 25.71
C LYS A 295 -14.65 6.47 25.60
N VAL A 296 -13.94 6.82 24.53
CA VAL A 296 -13.28 8.14 24.36
C VAL A 296 -13.93 8.95 23.23
N SER A 297 -14.45 8.28 22.20
CA SER A 297 -14.97 8.88 20.97
C SER A 297 -16.18 8.11 20.43
N GLY A 298 -17.23 8.83 20.06
CA GLY A 298 -18.40 8.25 19.39
C GLY A 298 -18.09 7.80 17.95
N PHE A 299 -18.89 6.89 17.39
CA PHE A 299 -18.75 6.47 15.98
C PHE A 299 -18.81 7.66 15.01
N GLY A 300 -19.63 8.68 15.32
CA GLY A 300 -19.70 9.91 14.56
C GLY A 300 -18.40 10.72 14.56
N GLU A 301 -17.58 10.65 15.62
CA GLU A 301 -16.25 11.27 15.66
C GLU A 301 -15.24 10.50 14.84
N LEU A 302 -15.32 9.17 14.83
CA LEU A 302 -14.47 8.33 13.97
C LEU A 302 -14.77 8.60 12.49
N ALA A 303 -16.05 8.63 12.11
CA ALA A 303 -16.45 9.02 10.76
C ALA A 303 -16.02 10.46 10.45
N ARG A 304 -16.25 11.41 11.36
CA ARG A 304 -15.80 12.80 11.18
C ARG A 304 -14.28 12.91 11.06
N GLY A 305 -13.51 12.05 11.71
CA GLY A 305 -12.06 11.96 11.62
C GLY A 305 -11.57 11.65 10.20
N ALA A 306 -12.31 10.84 9.43
CA ALA A 306 -11.99 10.61 8.02
C ALA A 306 -12.12 11.87 7.14
N TRP A 307 -13.01 12.81 7.51
CA TRP A 307 -13.22 14.05 6.76
C TRP A 307 -12.46 15.25 7.32
N ARG A 308 -12.26 15.31 8.64
CA ARG A 308 -11.67 16.46 9.34
C ARG A 308 -10.26 16.22 9.85
N GLY A 309 -9.80 14.98 9.91
CA GLY A 309 -8.45 14.64 10.35
C GLY A 309 -7.37 15.23 9.45
N GLY A 310 -6.11 15.01 9.83
CA GLY A 310 -4.94 15.44 9.03
C GLY A 310 -4.97 14.87 7.62
N GLU A 311 -4.27 15.52 6.69
CA GLU A 311 -4.26 15.13 5.28
C GLU A 311 -3.79 13.67 5.07
N ALA A 312 -2.88 13.19 5.93
CA ALA A 312 -2.45 11.79 5.93
C ALA A 312 -3.60 10.82 6.27
N VAL A 313 -4.40 11.16 7.27
CA VAL A 313 -5.54 10.36 7.73
C VAL A 313 -6.65 10.36 6.68
N ARG A 314 -6.93 11.52 6.06
CA ARG A 314 -7.90 11.63 4.96
C ARG A 314 -7.50 10.74 3.78
N ALA A 315 -6.23 10.74 3.40
CA ALA A 315 -5.73 9.88 2.34
C ALA A 315 -5.96 8.39 2.66
N LEU A 316 -5.69 7.95 3.89
CA LEU A 316 -5.92 6.57 4.32
C LEU A 316 -7.41 6.21 4.39
N ALA A 317 -8.26 7.12 4.86
CA ALA A 317 -9.69 6.88 4.93
C ALA A 317 -10.31 6.73 3.53
N TRP A 318 -9.91 7.58 2.58
CA TRP A 318 -10.31 7.46 1.18
C TRP A 318 -9.80 6.17 0.55
N ASP A 319 -8.55 5.78 0.81
CA ASP A 319 -8.01 4.51 0.35
C ASP A 319 -8.80 3.32 0.90
N ALA A 320 -9.11 3.32 2.20
CA ALA A 320 -9.93 2.27 2.80
C ALA A 320 -11.32 2.18 2.14
N GLY A 321 -11.98 3.32 1.92
CA GLY A 321 -13.27 3.39 1.23
C GLY A 321 -13.22 2.84 -0.19
N LEU A 322 -12.22 3.26 -0.98
CA LEU A 322 -12.02 2.74 -2.34
C LEU A 322 -11.64 1.25 -2.33
N GLY A 323 -10.90 0.78 -1.33
CA GLY A 323 -10.56 -0.63 -1.15
C GLY A 323 -11.80 -1.51 -0.98
N VAL A 324 -12.81 -1.03 -0.24
CA VAL A 324 -14.12 -1.71 -0.13
C VAL A 324 -14.83 -1.75 -1.49
N VAL A 325 -14.79 -0.66 -2.25
CA VAL A 325 -15.37 -0.62 -3.61
C VAL A 325 -14.68 -1.63 -4.53
N VAL A 326 -13.34 -1.70 -4.51
CA VAL A 326 -12.58 -2.68 -5.28
C VAL A 326 -12.96 -4.11 -4.88
N HIS A 327 -13.11 -4.38 -3.58
CA HIS A 327 -13.58 -5.69 -3.11
C HIS A 327 -14.98 -6.04 -3.63
N GLY A 328 -15.91 -5.08 -3.61
CA GLY A 328 -17.25 -5.27 -4.17
C GLY A 328 -17.24 -5.55 -5.68
N VAL A 329 -16.43 -4.80 -6.44
CA VAL A 329 -16.23 -5.03 -7.89
C VAL A 329 -15.63 -6.41 -8.15
N LEU A 330 -14.67 -6.84 -7.34
CA LEU A 330 -14.05 -8.17 -7.43
C LEU A 330 -15.09 -9.28 -7.20
N GLY A 331 -15.98 -9.11 -6.21
CA GLY A 331 -17.06 -10.05 -5.93
C GLY A 331 -18.11 -10.11 -7.04
N TRP A 332 -18.43 -8.97 -7.67
CA TRP A 332 -19.38 -8.91 -8.78
C TRP A 332 -18.83 -9.48 -10.09
N GLY A 333 -17.56 -9.17 -10.40
CA GLY A 333 -16.97 -9.47 -11.71
C GLY A 333 -16.69 -10.94 -11.98
N GLY A 334 -16.57 -11.77 -10.94
CA GLY A 334 -16.25 -13.19 -11.05
C GLY A 334 -14.87 -13.47 -11.66
N GLY A 335 -14.10 -14.36 -11.04
CA GLY A 335 -12.98 -15.02 -11.74
C GLY A 335 -11.70 -14.19 -11.91
N VAL A 336 -11.07 -13.84 -10.78
CA VAL A 336 -9.63 -13.59 -10.70
C VAL A 336 -9.01 -14.37 -9.56
#